data_AF-A0A7V5K1T2-F1
#
_entry.id   AF-A0A7V5K1T2-F1
#
_cell.length_a   1.000
_cell.length_b   1.000
_cell.length_c   1.000
_cell.angle_alpha   90.00
_cell.angle_beta   90.00
_cell.angle_gamma   90.00
#
_symmetry.space_group_name_H-M   'P 1'
#
loop_
_entity.id
_entity.type
_entity.pdbx_description
1 polymer ?
#
loop_
_entity_poly.entity_id
_entity_poly.type
_entity_poly.pdbx_seq_one_letter_code
_entity_poly.pdbx_strand_id
1 'polypeptide(L)'
;MISRYTRPIMAKLWSPEGKLRIWCLVEFYACEAWYKLGKVPEKDYQIIKEKLTPYMGKGFTEENIKRVEEIEKETKHDVIAFLTHLSEIIGPSARYLHLGMTS
;
A
#
# COMPACT_ATOMS: atom_id res chain seq x y z
N MET A 1 -4.67 -14.88 14.21
CA MET A 1 -4.35 -16.32 14.39
C MET A 1 -4.08 -16.60 15.87
N ILE A 2 -4.26 -17.84 16.34
CA ILE A 2 -4.03 -18.19 17.75
C ILE A 2 -2.53 -18.33 18.01
N SER A 3 -1.97 -17.49 18.87
CA SER A 3 -0.52 -17.40 19.15
C SER A 3 0.11 -18.76 19.47
N ARG A 4 -0.55 -19.58 20.31
CA ARG A 4 -0.08 -20.92 20.73
C ARG A 4 0.26 -21.86 19.57
N TYR A 5 -0.46 -21.77 18.45
CA TYR A 5 -0.33 -22.70 17.32
C TYR A 5 0.35 -22.07 16.09
N THR A 6 0.61 -20.77 16.13
CA THR A 6 1.08 -20.03 14.98
C THR A 6 2.60 -20.07 14.90
N ARG A 7 3.14 -20.54 13.77
CA ARG A 7 4.57 -20.45 13.51
C ARG A 7 4.99 -18.99 13.29
N PRO A 8 6.16 -18.55 13.76
CA PRO A 8 6.62 -17.16 13.61
C PRO A 8 6.58 -16.64 12.17
N ILE A 9 6.91 -17.48 11.20
CA ILE A 9 6.87 -17.13 9.77
C ILE A 9 5.43 -16.81 9.32
N MET A 10 4.45 -17.63 9.74
CA MET A 10 3.05 -17.39 9.42
C MET A 10 2.54 -16.14 10.14
N ALA A 11 2.91 -15.95 11.42
CA ALA A 11 2.58 -14.74 12.18
C ALA A 11 3.00 -13.48 11.43
N LYS A 12 4.22 -13.45 10.89
CA LYS A 12 4.76 -12.33 10.13
C LYS A 12 4.09 -12.11 8.76
N LEU A 13 3.73 -13.18 8.05
CA LEU A 13 3.08 -13.07 6.74
C LEU A 13 1.66 -12.51 6.84
N TRP A 14 0.92 -12.92 7.86
CA TRP A 14 -0.47 -12.52 8.08
C TRP A 14 -0.61 -11.36 9.07
N SER A 15 0.49 -10.68 9.40
CA SER A 15 0.46 -9.50 10.25
C SER A 15 -0.10 -8.29 9.48
N PRO A 16 -0.58 -7.25 10.16
CA PRO A 16 -0.99 -6.01 9.51
C PRO A 16 0.12 -5.39 8.65
N GLU A 17 1.39 -5.41 9.11
CA GLU A 17 2.52 -4.94 8.32
C GLU A 17 2.68 -5.75 7.03
N GLY A 18 2.52 -7.08 7.12
CA GLY A 18 2.55 -8.00 6.00
C GLY A 18 1.45 -7.69 4.98
N LYS A 19 0.21 -7.52 5.45
CA LYS A 19 -0.95 -7.13 4.62
C LYS A 19 -0.67 -5.83 3.85
N LEU A 20 -0.32 -4.75 4.54
CA LEU A 20 -0.08 -3.45 3.91
C LEU A 20 1.10 -3.49 2.94
N ARG A 21 2.18 -4.21 3.27
CA ARG A 21 3.33 -4.38 2.37
C ARG A 21 2.93 -5.10 1.08
N ILE A 22 2.13 -6.17 1.17
CA ILE A 22 1.67 -6.89 -0.03
C ILE A 22 0.75 -6.02 -0.88
N TRP A 23 -0.20 -5.29 -0.27
CA TRP A 23 -1.03 -4.34 -1.00
C TRP A 23 -0.20 -3.26 -1.71
N CYS A 24 0.80 -2.69 -1.03
CA CYS A 24 1.72 -1.72 -1.63
C CYS A 24 2.47 -2.29 -2.84
N LEU A 25 2.92 -3.55 -2.78
CA LEU A 25 3.54 -4.21 -3.93
C LEU A 25 2.57 -4.36 -5.10
N VAL A 26 1.32 -4.80 -4.84
CA VAL A 26 0.29 -4.94 -5.87
C VAL A 26 0.00 -3.61 -6.54
N GLU A 27 -0.22 -2.56 -5.74
CA GLU A 27 -0.50 -1.20 -6.23
C GLU A 27 0.67 -0.63 -7.06
N PHE A 28 1.90 -0.81 -6.58
CA PHE A 28 3.09 -0.38 -7.31
C PHE A 28 3.22 -1.08 -8.67
N TYR A 29 3.09 -2.41 -8.70
CA TYR A 29 3.25 -3.16 -9.95
C TYR A 29 2.08 -2.96 -10.93
N ALA A 30 0.86 -2.73 -10.42
CA ALA A 30 -0.27 -2.33 -11.26
C ALA A 30 -0.02 -0.96 -11.90
N CYS A 31 0.44 0.02 -11.12
CA CYS A 31 0.83 1.34 -11.63
C CYS A 31 2.00 1.25 -12.62
N GLU A 32 2.99 0.38 -12.36
CA GLU A 32 4.12 0.15 -13.27
C GLU A 32 3.66 -0.43 -14.60
N ALA A 33 2.68 -1.35 -14.60
CA ALA A 33 2.09 -1.87 -15.83
C ALA A 33 1.40 -0.75 -16.63
N TRP A 34 0.63 0.12 -15.97
CA TRP A 34 0.03 1.28 -16.63
C TRP A 34 1.05 2.27 -17.19
N TYR A 35 2.16 2.49 -16.48
CA TYR A 35 3.29 3.28 -16.96
C TYR A 35 3.90 2.66 -18.23
N LYS A 36 4.18 1.35 -18.24
CA LYS A 36 4.70 0.62 -19.41
C LYS A 36 3.74 0.69 -20.61
N LEU A 37 2.45 0.84 -20.37
CA LEU A 37 1.41 1.05 -21.41
C LEU A 37 1.21 2.52 -21.79
N GLY A 38 2.01 3.45 -21.25
CA GLY A 38 1.95 4.88 -21.57
C GLY A 38 0.76 5.62 -20.95
N LYS A 39 0.10 5.07 -19.92
CA LYS A 39 -1.05 5.70 -19.25
C LYS A 39 -0.67 6.54 -18.03
N VAL A 40 0.50 6.28 -17.44
CA VAL A 40 1.05 7.08 -16.33
C VAL A 40 2.23 7.89 -16.88
N PRO A 41 2.26 9.23 -16.71
CA PRO A 41 3.41 10.04 -17.09
C PRO A 41 4.68 9.63 -16.36
N GLU A 42 5.84 9.71 -17.03
CA GLU A 42 7.16 9.42 -16.46
C GLU A 42 7.39 10.11 -15.11
N LYS A 43 7.08 11.40 -15.05
CA LYS A 43 7.25 12.23 -13.84
C LYS A 43 6.47 11.66 -12.66
N ASP A 44 5.21 11.27 -12.88
CA ASP A 44 4.35 10.72 -11.83
C ASP A 44 4.82 9.32 -11.41
N TYR A 45 5.21 8.47 -12.36
CA TYR A 45 5.77 7.15 -12.06
C TYR A 45 7.03 7.24 -11.20
N GLN A 46 7.97 8.15 -11.51
CA GLN A 46 9.19 8.30 -10.71
C GLN A 46 8.88 8.77 -9.28
N ILE A 47 7.92 9.69 -9.09
CA ILE A 47 7.48 10.12 -7.76
C ILE A 47 6.92 8.92 -6.98
N ILE A 48 6.01 8.15 -7.58
CA ILE A 48 5.40 6.97 -6.94
C ILE A 48 6.49 5.96 -6.57
N LYS A 49 7.40 5.66 -7.50
CA LYS A 49 8.50 4.72 -7.28
C LYS A 49 9.42 5.14 -6.14
N GLU A 50 9.86 6.40 -6.13
CA GLU A 50 10.71 6.94 -5.07
C GLU A 50 10.02 6.82 -3.71
N LYS A 51 8.76 7.24 -3.63
CA LYS A 51 7.99 7.28 -2.38
C LYS A 51 7.61 5.89 -1.87
N LEU A 52 7.32 4.92 -2.74
CA LEU A 52 6.91 3.57 -2.35
C LEU A 52 8.06 2.59 -2.13
N THR A 53 9.26 2.85 -2.68
CA THR A 53 10.43 1.97 -2.54
C THR A 53 10.76 1.60 -1.08
N PRO A 54 10.74 2.54 -0.10
CA PRO A 54 10.96 2.19 1.31
C PRO A 54 9.94 1.19 1.86
N TYR A 55 8.67 1.31 1.49
CA TYR A 55 7.57 0.47 1.98
C TYR A 55 7.57 -0.92 1.35
N MET A 56 7.96 -1.04 0.08
CA MET A 56 8.12 -2.34 -0.60
C MET A 56 9.26 -3.18 0.02
N GLY A 57 10.36 -2.53 0.39
CA GLY A 57 11.53 -3.17 0.98
C GLY A 57 11.42 -3.38 2.49
N LYS A 58 11.35 -2.29 3.25
CA LYS A 58 11.39 -2.28 4.73
C LYS A 58 10.01 -2.55 5.36
N GLY A 59 8.93 -2.40 4.60
CA GLY A 59 7.57 -2.57 5.10
C GLY A 59 7.01 -1.29 5.73
N PHE A 60 5.83 -1.45 6.34
CA PHE A 60 5.13 -0.40 7.06
C PHE A 60 5.49 -0.46 8.55
N THR A 61 5.57 0.70 9.20
CA THR A 61 5.79 0.81 10.65
C THR A 61 4.48 0.68 11.41
N GLU A 62 4.55 0.48 12.73
CA GLU A 62 3.36 0.53 13.60
C GLU A 62 2.61 1.87 13.51
N GLU A 63 3.32 2.98 13.31
CA GLU A 63 2.71 4.30 13.11
C GLU A 63 1.90 4.36 11.82
N ASN A 64 2.39 3.73 10.75
CA ASN A 64 1.62 3.65 9.51
C ASN A 64 0.37 2.80 9.67
N ILE A 65 0.46 1.68 10.38
CA ILE A 65 -0.71 0.83 10.66
C ILE A 65 -1.77 1.62 11.43
N LYS A 66 -1.36 2.30 12.51
CA LYS A 66 -2.27 3.15 13.29
C LYS A 66 -2.93 4.23 12.43
N ARG A 67 -2.17 4.86 11.52
CA ARG A 67 -2.73 5.87 10.62
C ARG A 67 -3.80 5.28 9.68
N VAL A 68 -3.56 4.10 9.12
CA VAL A 68 -4.57 3.40 8.30
C VAL A 68 -5.81 3.06 9.12
N GLU A 69 -5.64 2.53 10.34
CA GLU A 69 -6.77 2.20 11.23
C GLU A 69 -7.59 3.44 11.63
N GLU A 70 -6.96 4.60 11.80
CA GLU A 70 -7.66 5.87 12.05
C GLU A 70 -8.52 6.27 10.86
N ILE A 71 -7.96 6.23 9.64
CA ILE A 71 -8.70 6.56 8.42
C ILE A 71 -9.82 5.54 8.18
N GLU A 72 -9.61 4.27 8.52
CA GLU A 72 -10.62 3.21 8.41
C GLU A 72 -11.84 3.48 9.31
N LYS A 73 -11.64 4.09 10.48
CA LYS A 73 -12.77 4.47 11.36
C LYS A 73 -13.70 5.48 10.70
N GLU A 74 -13.19 6.34 9.82
CA GLU A 74 -13.97 7.33 9.07
C GLU A 74 -14.54 6.74 7.78
N THR A 75 -13.70 6.11 6.97
CA THR A 75 -14.06 5.57 5.65
C THR A 75 -14.90 4.30 5.71
N LYS A 76 -14.84 3.56 6.82
CA LYS A 76 -15.45 2.23 7.00
C LYS A 76 -15.04 1.22 5.92
N HIS A 77 -13.86 1.42 5.31
CA HIS A 77 -13.34 0.57 4.25
C HIS A 77 -11.81 0.54 4.29
N ASP A 78 -11.24 -0.64 4.49
CA ASP A 78 -9.80 -0.84 4.71
C ASP A 78 -8.92 -0.52 3.49
N VAL A 79 -9.32 -0.93 2.28
CA VAL A 79 -8.60 -0.58 1.03
C VAL A 79 -8.61 0.93 0.79
N ILE A 80 -9.76 1.61 0.98
CA ILE A 80 -9.83 3.07 0.85
C ILE A 80 -8.92 3.73 1.90
N ALA A 81 -8.98 3.29 3.15
CA ALA A 81 -8.12 3.82 4.20
C ALA A 81 -6.63 3.69 3.88
N PHE A 82 -6.23 2.54 3.34
CA PHE A 82 -4.87 2.29 2.88
C PHE A 82 -4.47 3.23 1.72
N LEU A 83 -5.31 3.37 0.69
CA LEU A 83 -5.05 4.24 -0.45
C LEU A 83 -5.01 5.72 -0.06
N THR A 84 -5.85 6.13 0.89
CA THR A 84 -5.80 7.47 1.48
C THR A 84 -4.47 7.71 2.19
N HIS A 85 -4.01 6.77 3.01
CA HIS A 85 -2.69 6.85 3.65
C HIS A 85 -1.54 6.94 2.63
N LEU A 86 -1.56 6.13 1.57
CA LEU A 86 -0.57 6.25 0.49
C LEU A 86 -0.64 7.60 -0.22
N SER A 87 -1.83 8.18 -0.35
CA SER A 87 -2.00 9.52 -0.93
C SER A 87 -1.40 10.61 -0.05
N GLU A 88 -1.39 10.47 1.28
CA GLU A 88 -0.69 11.38 2.20
C GLU A 88 0.84 11.36 1.98
N ILE A 89 1.40 10.20 1.63
CA ILE A 89 2.84 9.99 1.40
C ILE A 89 3.28 10.51 0.02
N ILE A 90 2.50 10.20 -1.02
CA ILE A 90 2.85 10.44 -2.42
C ILE A 90 2.39 11.81 -2.90
N GLY A 91 1.25 12.29 -2.40
CA GLY A 91 0.59 13.50 -2.87
C GLY A 91 -0.15 13.28 -4.21
N PRO A 92 -0.21 14.30 -5.10
CA PRO A 92 -1.09 14.28 -6.28
C PRO A 92 -0.88 13.11 -7.26
N SER A 93 0.33 12.54 -7.32
CA SER A 93 0.63 11.41 -8.19
C SER A 93 -0.05 10.11 -7.73
N ALA A 94 -0.54 10.05 -6.48
CA ALA A 94 -1.28 8.89 -5.96
C ALA A 94 -2.55 8.56 -6.75
N ARG A 95 -3.09 9.51 -7.53
CA ARG A 95 -4.24 9.30 -8.41
C ARG A 95 -4.09 8.16 -9.44
N TYR A 96 -2.86 7.71 -9.68
CA TYR A 96 -2.58 6.59 -10.58
C TYR A 96 -2.52 5.23 -9.86
N LEU A 97 -2.57 5.21 -8.52
CA LEU A 97 -2.76 3.99 -7.76
C LEU A 97 -4.22 3.53 -7.88
N HIS A 98 -4.42 2.21 -7.83
CA HIS A 98 -5.72 1.54 -7.93
C HIS A 98 -6.50 1.84 -9.22
N LEU A 99 -5.84 2.38 -10.25
CA LEU A 99 -6.47 2.75 -11.52
C LEU A 99 -7.03 1.51 -12.24
N GLY A 100 -8.35 1.46 -12.39
CA GLY A 100 -9.03 0.35 -13.07
C GLY A 100 -9.15 -0.93 -12.24
N MET A 101 -8.95 -0.84 -10.92
CA MET A 101 -9.06 -1.96 -9.98
C MET A 101 -10.34 -1.89 -9.14
N THR A 102 -10.65 -2.99 -8.45
CA THR A 102 -11.72 -3.09 -7.46
C THR A 102 -11.16 -3.70 -6.18
N SER A 103 -11.82 -3.45 -5.05
CA SER A 103 -11.43 -3.91 -3.72
C SER A 103 -11.78 -5.38 -3.43
#